data_AF-A0A536M4E0-F1
#
_entry.id   AF-A0A536M4E0-F1
#
_cell.length_a   1.000
_cell.length_b   1.000
_cell.length_c   1.000
_cell.angle_alpha   90.00
_cell.angle_beta   90.00
_cell.angle_gamma   90.00
#
_symmetry.space_group_name_H-M   'P 1'
#
loop_
_entity.id
_entity.type
_entity.pdbx_description
1 polymer ?
#
loop_
_entity_poly.entity_id
_entity_poly.type
_entity_poly.pdbx_seq_one_letter_code
_entity_poly.pdbx_strand_id
1 'polypeptide(L)'
;MLELSGTGDDGTTGLLGGGRAPKDDPRIEAFGTVDEASSALGLARALSPHARVTTICEELQRGLYAVGAELGTNPEVDKTFVTTGPAQIQRLEQMISELESEAVMPGGFILP
;
A
#
# COMPACT_ATOMS: atom_id res chain seq x y z
N MET A 1 -16.21 -22.36 6.80
CA MET A 1 -15.08 -22.64 5.89
C MET A 1 -15.27 -21.70 4.72
N LEU A 2 -14.38 -20.71 4.53
CA LEU A 2 -14.46 -19.84 3.35
C LEU A 2 -14.12 -20.71 2.14
N GLU A 3 -15.07 -20.87 1.22
CA GLU A 3 -14.82 -21.56 -0.04
C GLU A 3 -13.88 -20.71 -0.90
N LEU A 4 -12.74 -21.28 -1.28
CA LEU A 4 -11.83 -20.67 -2.25
C LEU A 4 -12.49 -20.78 -3.63
N SER A 5 -12.48 -19.69 -4.41
CA SER A 5 -13.17 -19.64 -5.70
C SER A 5 -12.56 -20.56 -6.78
N GLY A 6 -11.27 -20.96 -6.64
CA GLY A 6 -10.52 -21.72 -7.64
C GLY A 6 -10.29 -20.99 -8.98
N THR A 7 -10.83 -19.78 -9.13
CA THR A 7 -10.80 -19.01 -10.37
C THR A 7 -9.42 -18.46 -10.75
N GLY A 8 -8.37 -18.74 -9.97
CA GLY A 8 -7.00 -18.33 -10.27
C GLY A 8 -6.03 -19.50 -10.43
N ASP A 9 -6.54 -20.74 -10.49
CA ASP A 9 -5.72 -21.96 -10.59
C ASP A 9 -5.09 -22.10 -11.99
N ASP A 10 -5.59 -21.36 -12.98
CA ASP A 10 -5.02 -21.24 -14.33
C ASP A 10 -3.81 -20.29 -14.41
N GLY A 11 -3.34 -19.76 -13.27
CA GLY A 11 -2.22 -18.83 -13.22
C GLY A 11 -2.59 -17.38 -13.53
N THR A 12 -3.88 -17.06 -13.68
CA THR A 12 -4.34 -15.68 -13.89
C THR A 12 -5.19 -15.18 -12.71
N THR A 13 -5.42 -13.87 -12.65
CA THR A 13 -6.21 -13.21 -11.60
C THR A 13 -7.11 -12.13 -12.20
N GLY A 14 -8.20 -11.79 -11.51
CA GLY A 14 -9.13 -10.75 -11.96
C GLY A 14 -8.64 -9.34 -11.61
N LEU A 15 -8.98 -8.37 -12.44
CA LEU A 15 -8.77 -6.94 -12.18
C LEU A 15 -10.08 -6.26 -11.75
N LEU A 16 -9.97 -5.18 -10.98
CA LEU A 16 -11.11 -4.32 -10.65
C LEU A 16 -11.65 -3.68 -11.93
N GLY A 17 -12.96 -3.71 -12.12
CA GLY A 17 -13.60 -3.29 -13.37
C GLY A 17 -13.65 -4.36 -14.46
N GLY A 18 -13.20 -5.58 -14.17
CA GLY A 18 -13.25 -6.71 -15.09
C GLY A 18 -11.94 -6.91 -15.85
N GLY A 19 -11.83 -8.01 -16.59
CA GLY A 19 -10.58 -8.43 -17.22
C GLY A 19 -9.72 -9.31 -16.31
N ARG A 20 -8.68 -9.92 -16.89
CA ARG A 20 -7.75 -10.83 -16.22
C ARG A 20 -6.32 -10.53 -16.61
N ALA A 21 -5.39 -10.77 -15.70
CA ALA A 21 -3.96 -10.68 -15.94
C ALA A 21 -3.25 -11.96 -15.45
N PRO A 22 -2.14 -12.38 -16.09
CA PRO A 22 -1.23 -13.37 -15.53
C PRO A 22 -0.75 -12.97 -14.13
N LYS A 23 -0.57 -13.93 -13.23
CA LYS A 23 -0.09 -13.67 -11.85
C LYS A 23 1.36 -13.19 -11.78
N ASP A 24 2.13 -13.42 -12.84
CA ASP A 24 3.51 -12.95 -13.02
C ASP A 24 3.62 -11.62 -13.79
N ASP A 25 2.49 -10.98 -14.12
CA ASP A 25 2.49 -9.64 -14.69
C ASP A 25 3.14 -8.63 -13.70
N PRO A 26 4.03 -7.73 -14.17
CA PRO A 26 4.69 -6.75 -13.31
C PRO A 26 3.75 -5.90 -12.45
N ARG A 27 2.50 -5.69 -12.91
CA ARG A 27 1.47 -5.00 -12.15
C ARG A 27 1.01 -5.80 -10.93
N ILE A 28 0.87 -7.12 -11.08
CA ILE A 28 0.47 -8.00 -9.99
C ILE A 28 1.60 -8.08 -8.97
N GLU A 29 2.85 -8.12 -9.41
CA GLU A 29 4.03 -8.02 -8.54
C GLU A 29 4.04 -6.69 -7.75
N ALA A 30 3.80 -5.56 -8.43
CA ALA A 30 3.73 -4.26 -7.77
C ALA A 30 2.58 -4.21 -6.74
N PHE A 31 1.42 -4.77 -7.07
CA PHE A 31 0.29 -4.88 -6.15
C PHE A 31 0.63 -5.74 -4.92
N GLY A 32 1.27 -6.90 -5.13
CA GLY A 32 1.72 -7.77 -4.04
C GLY A 32 2.74 -7.10 -3.12
N THR A 33 3.69 -6.36 -3.69
CA THR A 33 4.68 -5.59 -2.92
C THR A 33 4.02 -4.51 -2.05
N VAL A 34 3.00 -3.83 -2.59
CA VAL A 34 2.21 -2.83 -1.83
C VAL A 34 1.44 -3.49 -0.67
N ASP A 35 0.87 -4.67 -0.89
CA ASP A 35 0.17 -5.44 0.15
C ASP A 35 1.15 -5.94 1.24
N GLU A 36 2.35 -6.37 0.87
CA GLU A 36 3.40 -6.74 1.81
C GLU A 36 3.84 -5.54 2.68
N ALA A 37 4.06 -4.37 2.06
CA ALA A 37 4.38 -3.14 2.79
C ALA A 37 3.25 -2.75 3.78
N SER A 38 1.98 -2.85 3.36
CA SER A 38 0.83 -2.61 4.24
C SER A 38 0.78 -3.61 5.40
N SER A 39 1.09 -4.88 5.14
CA SER A 39 1.15 -5.93 6.16
C SER A 39 2.26 -5.67 7.19
N ALA A 40 3.44 -5.24 6.75
CA ALA A 40 4.53 -4.84 7.63
C ALA A 40 4.15 -3.66 8.54
N LEU A 41 3.47 -2.64 7.99
CA LEU A 41 2.91 -1.54 8.78
C LEU A 41 1.85 -2.03 9.78
N GLY A 42 1.03 -3.01 9.40
CA GLY A 42 0.07 -3.65 10.28
C GLY A 42 0.73 -4.32 11.48
N LEU A 43 1.85 -5.01 11.26
CA LEU A 43 2.65 -5.60 12.33
C LEU A 43 3.25 -4.53 13.24
N ALA A 44 3.85 -3.48 12.67
CA ALA A 44 4.39 -2.36 13.44
C ALA A 44 3.31 -1.68 14.31
N ARG A 45 2.12 -1.47 13.74
CA ARG A 45 0.95 -0.93 14.45
C ARG A 45 0.50 -1.83 15.60
N ALA A 46 0.46 -3.14 15.40
CA ALA A 46 0.03 -4.08 16.43
C ALA A 46 1.02 -4.19 17.61
N LEU A 47 2.31 -4.00 17.34
CA LEU A 47 3.37 -4.11 18.35
C LEU A 47 3.69 -2.78 19.05
N SER A 48 3.28 -1.64 18.49
CA SER A 48 3.63 -0.33 19.02
C SER A 48 2.77 0.09 20.23
N PRO A 49 3.38 0.52 21.35
CA PRO A 49 2.65 1.12 22.47
C PRO A 49 2.33 2.61 22.24
N HIS A 50 2.89 3.23 21.20
CA HIS A 50 2.76 4.67 20.96
C HIS A 50 1.59 4.99 20.03
N ALA A 51 0.59 5.72 20.55
CA ALA A 51 -0.59 6.12 19.78
C ALA A 51 -0.27 6.89 18.49
N ARG A 52 0.78 7.73 18.49
CA ARG A 52 1.21 8.45 17.28
C ARG A 52 1.65 7.48 16.18
N VAL A 53 2.43 6.46 16.52
CA VAL A 53 2.89 5.44 15.55
C VAL A 53 1.70 4.66 15.03
N THR A 54 0.77 4.25 15.88
CA THR A 54 -0.41 3.49 15.43
C THR A 54 -1.30 4.31 14.48
N THR A 55 -1.47 5.61 14.73
CA THR A 55 -2.16 6.53 13.83
C THR A 55 -1.43 6.70 12.50
N ILE A 56 -0.12 6.93 12.52
CA ILE A 56 0.69 7.07 11.29
C ILE A 56 0.62 5.79 10.46
N CYS A 57 0.84 4.62 11.06
CA CYS A 57 0.76 3.35 10.35
C CYS A 57 -0.62 3.14 9.71
N GLU A 58 -1.70 3.45 10.42
CA GLU A 58 -3.06 3.35 9.87
C GLU A 58 -3.28 4.29 8.68
N GLU A 59 -2.82 5.53 8.78
CA GLU A 59 -2.90 6.50 7.69
C GLU A 59 -2.13 6.02 6.45
N LEU A 60 -0.91 5.52 6.64
CA LEU A 60 -0.08 4.96 5.57
C LEU A 60 -0.72 3.71 4.94
N GLN A 61 -1.28 2.80 5.75
CA GLN A 61 -2.00 1.62 5.24
C GLN A 61 -3.18 2.02 4.36
N ARG A 62 -3.96 3.04 4.74
CA ARG A 62 -5.06 3.57 3.89
C ARG A 62 -4.55 4.12 2.57
N GLY A 63 -3.41 4.82 2.58
CA GLY A 63 -2.73 5.29 1.37
C GLY A 63 -2.29 4.12 0.47
N LEU A 64 -1.68 3.08 1.04
CA LEU A 64 -1.28 1.89 0.29
C LEU A 64 -2.47 1.11 -0.28
N TYR A 65 -3.61 1.05 0.42
CA TYR A 65 -4.84 0.48 -0.15
C TYR A 65 -5.35 1.27 -1.36
N ALA A 66 -5.22 2.60 -1.34
CA ALA A 66 -5.56 3.44 -2.50
C ALA A 66 -4.64 3.17 -3.69
N VAL A 67 -3.32 3.06 -3.47
CA VAL A 67 -2.35 2.66 -4.50
C VAL A 67 -2.67 1.25 -5.03
N GLY A 68 -2.95 0.30 -4.13
CA GLY A 68 -3.33 -1.06 -4.52
C GLY A 68 -4.60 -1.10 -5.37
N ALA A 69 -5.61 -0.29 -5.04
CA ALA A 69 -6.82 -0.18 -5.85
C ALA A 69 -6.54 0.41 -7.24
N GLU A 70 -5.68 1.42 -7.32
CA GLU A 70 -5.24 2.01 -8.58
C GLU A 70 -4.52 0.99 -9.46
N LEU A 71 -3.53 0.28 -8.90
CA LEU A 71 -2.78 -0.79 -9.58
C LEU A 71 -3.68 -1.97 -9.97
N GLY A 72 -4.65 -2.33 -9.13
CA GLY A 72 -5.57 -3.42 -9.37
C GLY A 72 -6.69 -3.11 -10.38
N THR A 73 -6.83 -1.86 -10.80
CA THR A 73 -7.87 -1.44 -11.77
C THR A 73 -7.47 -1.79 -13.20
N ASN A 74 -8.44 -2.30 -13.96
CA ASN A 74 -8.25 -2.52 -15.39
C ASN A 74 -8.07 -1.18 -16.13
N PRO A 75 -6.99 -0.97 -16.89
CA PRO A 75 -6.72 0.28 -17.60
C PRO A 75 -7.70 0.54 -18.75
N GLU A 76 -8.43 -0.48 -19.20
CA GLU A 76 -9.41 -0.36 -20.29
C GLU A 76 -10.78 0.14 -19.82
N VAL A 77 -11.05 0.18 -18.51
CA VAL A 77 -12.27 0.82 -18.01
C VAL A 77 -12.06 2.32 -17.86
N ASP A 78 -13.01 3.08 -18.41
CA ASP A 78 -13.08 4.54 -18.40
C ASP A 78 -13.28 5.15 -17.00
N LYS A 79 -13.17 4.34 -15.94
CA LYS A 79 -13.35 4.73 -14.55
C LYS A 79 -12.18 4.23 -13.71
N THR A 80 -11.35 5.14 -13.25
CA THR A 80 -10.42 4.87 -12.15
C THR A 80 -11.21 4.92 -10.85
N PHE A 81 -11.23 3.82 -10.09
CA PHE A 81 -11.98 3.75 -8.83
C PHE A 81 -11.31 4.57 -7.72
N VAL A 82 -9.98 4.65 -7.73
CA VAL A 82 -9.15 5.42 -6.80
C VAL A 82 -7.90 5.89 -7.53
N THR A 83 -7.55 7.16 -7.39
CA THR A 83 -6.31 7.72 -7.96
C THR A 83 -5.54 8.41 -6.84
N THR A 84 -4.27 8.02 -6.69
CA THR A 84 -3.32 8.74 -5.85
C THR A 84 -2.77 9.95 -6.58
N GLY A 85 -2.50 11.04 -5.85
CA GLY A 85 -2.12 12.28 -6.49
C GLY A 85 -1.36 13.25 -5.58
N PRO A 86 -1.24 14.52 -6.02
CA PRO A 86 -0.41 15.52 -5.34
C PRO A 86 -0.77 15.74 -3.86
N ALA A 87 -2.06 15.62 -3.51
CA ALA A 87 -2.51 15.81 -2.13
C ALA A 87 -1.94 14.74 -1.18
N GLN A 88 -1.89 13.48 -1.60
CA GLN A 88 -1.30 12.39 -0.80
C GLN A 88 0.21 12.59 -0.64
N ILE A 89 0.89 13.01 -1.71
CA ILE A 89 2.33 13.31 -1.66
C ILE A 89 2.61 14.44 -0.67
N GLN A 90 1.86 15.56 -0.78
CA GLN A 90 2.00 16.69 0.13
C GLN A 90 1.76 16.31 1.59
N ARG A 91 0.80 15.41 1.85
CA ARG A 91 0.55 14.91 3.21
C ARG A 91 1.74 14.13 3.78
N LEU A 92 2.40 13.31 2.95
CA LEU A 92 3.61 12.59 3.35
C LEU A 92 4.77 13.55 3.63
N GLU A 93 4.98 14.55 2.77
CA GLU A 93 6.01 15.59 2.98
C GLU A 93 5.80 16.34 4.29
N GLN A 94 4.55 16.71 4.60
CA GLN A 94 4.22 17.35 5.87
C GLN A 94 4.51 16.41 7.05
N MET A 95 4.14 15.13 6.96
CA MET A 95 4.39 14.15 8.02
C MET A 95 5.90 13.96 8.28
N ILE A 96 6.70 13.91 7.22
CA ILE A 96 8.17 13.82 7.30
C ILE A 96 8.70 15.07 8.02
N SER A 97 8.31 16.27 7.58
CA SER A 97 8.78 17.52 8.20
C SER A 97 8.41 17.63 9.68
N GLU A 98 7.22 17.17 10.08
CA GLU A 98 6.79 17.14 11.48
C GLU A 98 7.71 16.22 12.31
N LEU A 99 8.00 15.02 11.81
CA LEU A 99 8.85 14.04 12.51
C LEU A 99 10.31 14.49 12.59
N GLU A 100 10.85 15.03 11.50
CA GLU A 100 12.24 15.53 11.45
C GLU A 100 12.45 16.73 12.39
N SER A 101 11.43 17.56 12.59
CA SER A 101 11.52 18.71 13.51
C SER A 101 11.73 18.30 14.97
N GLU A 102 11.40 17.06 15.32
CA GLU A 102 11.48 16.51 16.67
C GLU A 102 12.69 15.59 16.86
N ALA A 103 13.44 15.30 15.80
CA ALA A 103 14.55 14.34 15.80
C ALA A 103 15.87 15.00 15.42
N VAL A 104 16.94 14.67 16.15
CA VAL A 104 18.31 15.05 15.75
C VAL A 104 18.85 13.97 14.83
N MET A 105 18.95 14.27 13.54
CA MET A 105 19.48 13.33 12.55
C MET A 105 21.00 13.13 12.75
N PRO A 106 21.46 11.87 12.85
CA PRO A 106 22.88 11.58 12.99
C PRO A 106 23.62 11.81 11.68
N GLY A 107 24.90 12.15 11.75
CA GLY A 107 25.76 12.35 10.58
C GLY A 107 26.20 11.06 9.86
N GLY A 108 25.51 9.93 10.09
CA GLY A 108 25.87 8.62 9.56
C GLY A 108 24.70 7.64 9.57
N PHE A 109 24.93 6.42 9.07
CA PHE A 109 23.89 5.39 9.01
C PHE A 109 23.44 4.93 10.41
N ILE A 110 22.15 4.66 10.55
CA ILE A 110 21.57 3.96 11.69
C ILE A 110 21.50 2.46 11.38
N LEU A 111 21.90 1.62 12.33
CA LEU A 111 21.73 0.17 12.26
C LEU A 111 20.34 -0.20 12.80
N PRO A 112 19.53 -1.00 12.06
CA PRO A 112 18.23 -1.49 12.51
C PRO A 112 18.28 -2.42 13.74
#